data_AF-A0ABD3MWX7-F1
#
_entry.id   AF-A0ABD3MWX7-F1
#
_cell.length_a   1.000
_cell.length_b   1.000
_cell.length_c   1.000
_cell.angle_alpha   90.00
_cell.angle_beta   90.00
_cell.angle_gamma   90.00
#
_symmetry.space_group_name_H-M   'P 1'
#
loop_
_entity.id
_entity.type
_entity.pdbx_description
1 polymer ?
#
loop_
_entity_poly.entity_id
_entity_poly.type
_entity_poly.pdbx_seq_one_letter_code
_entity_poly.pdbx_strand_id
1 'polypeptide(L)'
;MNGEWRYGIYWPLYFGQRFMRSITERPALMNVRGEVFWRANYDSGQDVDFVWDRHTENPSNESFIIHYVQGAWASYFDGGDEWSSEVVNDILLGKTIHPKKPREDGELQYNKFCSFLIRSDPNSLVSMFQRKNYDIEAIVRHIFFKRLSEYKPCSRLMRCDGNPYNSYKCFYGAKFHITMENSQLNGYISEKVFNGALGGGIPIYFGAPDIGSFINEKSIVHCNINRTVIKEMQYYYPRVTKPRPFLFNRSSLKTNMYPAEQDLLDWADGYLRKELEPCVQRVIELDKNESAFREVLREPLITNPDVVNGMYPLRGIKLVYHALKKWSRLM
;
A
#
# COMPACT_ATOMS: atom_id res chain seq x y z
N MET A 1 -15.31 -32.98 -7.93
CA MET A 1 -14.29 -31.92 -7.84
C MET A 1 -13.50 -32.18 -6.57
N ASN A 2 -12.17 -32.26 -6.65
CA ASN A 2 -11.33 -32.31 -5.44
C ASN A 2 -11.27 -30.88 -4.89
N GLY A 3 -11.60 -30.72 -3.62
CA GLY A 3 -11.70 -29.43 -2.97
C GLY A 3 -12.13 -29.61 -1.54
N GLU A 4 -11.87 -28.63 -0.70
CA GLU A 4 -12.18 -28.70 0.72
C GLU A 4 -13.16 -27.60 1.12
N TRP A 5 -14.07 -27.96 2.02
CA TRP A 5 -14.95 -27.00 2.65
C TRP A 5 -14.24 -26.39 3.85
N ARG A 6 -14.07 -25.07 3.84
CA ARG A 6 -13.56 -24.31 4.99
C ARG A 6 -14.48 -23.14 5.28
N TYR A 7 -14.96 -23.06 6.52
CA TYR A 7 -15.82 -21.98 7.01
C TYR A 7 -17.09 -21.74 6.19
N GLY A 8 -17.67 -22.81 5.62
CA GLY A 8 -18.88 -22.72 4.78
C GLY A 8 -18.62 -22.26 3.34
N ILE A 9 -17.36 -22.27 2.90
CA ILE A 9 -16.94 -21.92 1.54
C ILE A 9 -16.19 -23.12 0.94
N TYR A 10 -16.55 -23.51 -0.29
CA TYR A 10 -15.92 -24.62 -1.01
C TYR A 10 -14.72 -24.13 -1.83
N TRP A 11 -13.55 -24.69 -1.59
CA TRP A 11 -12.29 -24.33 -2.23
C TRP A 11 -11.81 -25.47 -3.14
N PRO A 12 -11.89 -25.32 -4.48
CA PRO A 12 -11.41 -26.36 -5.40
C PRO A 12 -9.87 -26.44 -5.42
N LEU A 13 -9.33 -27.67 -5.41
CA LEU A 13 -7.90 -27.98 -5.49
C LEU A 13 -7.45 -28.05 -6.97
N TYR A 14 -6.76 -26.99 -7.41
CA TYR A 14 -5.73 -26.91 -8.47
C TYR A 14 -6.06 -26.95 -10.00
N PHE A 15 -5.48 -25.93 -10.66
CA PHE A 15 -4.81 -25.78 -11.97
C PHE A 15 -5.37 -26.45 -13.24
N GLY A 16 -5.99 -25.63 -14.11
CA GLY A 16 -6.18 -25.93 -15.53
C GLY A 16 -7.59 -25.64 -16.05
N GLN A 17 -7.68 -24.64 -16.93
CA GLN A 17 -8.77 -24.28 -17.86
C GLN A 17 -10.25 -24.36 -17.42
N ARG A 18 -10.89 -23.19 -17.60
CA ARG A 18 -12.26 -22.85 -17.22
C ARG A 18 -13.24 -23.29 -18.31
N PHE A 19 -14.33 -23.95 -17.96
CA PHE A 19 -15.71 -23.61 -18.34
C PHE A 19 -16.69 -24.30 -17.38
N MET A 20 -17.76 -23.59 -17.00
CA MET A 20 -18.91 -24.12 -16.25
C MET A 20 -20.13 -24.18 -17.15
N ARG A 21 -20.99 -25.19 -16.90
CA ARG A 21 -22.42 -25.22 -17.24
C ARG A 21 -23.24 -25.05 -15.96
N SER A 22 -24.34 -24.30 -16.07
CA SER A 22 -25.38 -24.02 -15.05
C SER A 22 -26.00 -25.29 -14.47
N ILE A 23 -26.34 -25.33 -13.15
CA ILE A 23 -27.66 -25.68 -12.55
C ILE A 23 -27.75 -25.11 -11.09
N THR A 24 -28.97 -24.75 -10.70
CA THR A 24 -29.55 -24.00 -9.56
C THR A 24 -29.30 -24.40 -8.10
N GLU A 25 -28.22 -25.12 -7.74
CA GLU A 25 -27.99 -25.56 -6.34
C GLU A 25 -26.53 -25.41 -5.86
N ARG A 26 -25.94 -24.20 -5.98
CA ARG A 26 -24.59 -23.93 -5.47
C ARG A 26 -24.48 -22.64 -4.66
N PRO A 27 -23.45 -22.50 -3.81
CA PRO A 27 -23.14 -21.26 -3.10
C PRO A 27 -23.07 -20.06 -4.06
N ALA A 28 -23.42 -18.88 -3.55
CA ALA A 28 -23.35 -17.61 -4.29
C ALA A 28 -21.94 -17.42 -4.89
N LEU A 29 -21.86 -17.23 -6.20
CA LEU A 29 -20.63 -16.92 -6.91
C LEU A 29 -20.40 -15.42 -6.90
N MET A 30 -19.34 -15.01 -6.21
CA MET A 30 -18.87 -13.64 -6.16
C MET A 30 -17.73 -13.48 -7.15
N ASN A 31 -17.87 -12.53 -8.08
CA ASN A 31 -16.82 -12.10 -8.99
C ASN A 31 -16.20 -10.82 -8.46
N VAL A 32 -14.88 -10.65 -8.59
CA VAL A 32 -14.19 -9.40 -8.28
C VAL A 32 -13.51 -8.88 -9.54
N ARG A 33 -13.90 -7.70 -10.03
CA ARG A 33 -13.30 -6.99 -11.18
C ARG A 33 -12.40 -5.85 -10.67
N GLY A 34 -11.34 -5.45 -11.37
CA GLY A 34 -10.57 -4.22 -11.05
C GLY A 34 -9.06 -4.26 -11.36
N GLU A 35 -8.42 -3.09 -11.43
CA GLU A 35 -7.22 -2.80 -12.25
C GLU A 35 -5.86 -3.43 -11.84
N VAL A 36 -5.77 -4.29 -10.82
CA VAL A 36 -4.44 -4.72 -10.29
C VAL A 36 -4.16 -6.22 -10.37
N PHE A 37 -5.10 -7.01 -10.87
CA PHE A 37 -4.75 -8.31 -11.43
C PHE A 37 -4.87 -8.16 -12.92
N TRP A 38 -3.86 -8.64 -13.66
CA TRP A 38 -3.88 -8.88 -15.10
C TRP A 38 -5.30 -8.92 -15.61
N ARG A 39 -5.64 -8.08 -16.60
CA ARG A 39 -6.93 -8.12 -17.31
C ARG A 39 -7.25 -9.56 -17.68
N ALA A 40 -7.86 -10.30 -16.76
CA ALA A 40 -8.80 -11.31 -17.10
C ALA A 40 -9.99 -10.45 -17.48
N ASN A 41 -10.05 -10.09 -18.76
CA ASN A 41 -11.33 -9.95 -19.43
C ASN A 41 -12.04 -11.28 -19.18
N TYR A 42 -12.69 -11.41 -18.03
CA TYR A 42 -13.76 -12.36 -17.91
C TYR A 42 -14.83 -11.77 -18.80
N ASP A 43 -14.96 -12.36 -19.98
CA ASP A 43 -16.05 -12.06 -20.91
C ASP A 43 -17.34 -11.95 -20.10
N SER A 44 -18.14 -10.97 -20.49
CA SER A 44 -19.40 -10.51 -19.87
C SER A 44 -20.52 -11.56 -19.86
N GLY A 45 -20.20 -12.85 -19.81
CA GLY A 45 -21.13 -13.98 -19.91
C GLY A 45 -20.85 -15.13 -18.96
N GLN A 46 -20.23 -14.91 -17.79
CA GLN A 46 -20.16 -15.95 -16.74
C GLN A 46 -21.18 -15.67 -15.62
N ASP A 47 -22.00 -16.69 -15.32
CA ASP A 47 -23.03 -16.71 -14.26
C ASP A 47 -22.39 -16.45 -12.88
N VAL A 48 -22.42 -15.20 -12.44
CA VAL A 48 -21.97 -14.76 -11.12
C VAL A 48 -23.13 -14.04 -10.45
N ASP A 49 -23.42 -14.39 -9.20
CA ASP A 49 -24.54 -13.86 -8.43
C ASP A 49 -24.26 -12.41 -7.98
N PHE A 50 -22.98 -12.07 -7.77
CA PHE A 50 -22.52 -10.71 -7.46
C PHE A 50 -21.25 -10.38 -8.23
N VAL A 51 -21.15 -9.14 -8.73
CA VAL A 51 -19.90 -8.57 -9.23
C VAL A 51 -19.48 -7.45 -8.29
N TRP A 52 -18.32 -7.61 -7.65
CA TRP A 52 -17.66 -6.57 -6.88
C TRP A 52 -16.63 -5.87 -7.77
N ASP A 53 -16.84 -4.59 -8.01
CA ASP A 53 -15.88 -3.77 -8.73
C ASP A 53 -14.88 -3.18 -7.72
N ARG A 54 -13.62 -3.62 -7.81
CA ARG A 54 -12.46 -3.03 -7.15
C ARG A 54 -12.16 -1.73 -7.88
N HIS A 55 -12.84 -0.69 -7.45
CA HIS A 55 -12.45 0.67 -7.76
C HIS A 55 -11.18 1.03 -6.99
N THR A 56 -10.27 1.70 -7.68
CA THR A 56 -8.89 1.86 -7.25
C THR A 56 -8.75 2.63 -5.96
N GLU A 57 -9.60 3.61 -5.64
CA GLU A 57 -9.33 4.50 -4.52
C GLU A 57 -10.66 5.00 -3.87
N ASN A 58 -10.70 5.07 -2.54
CA ASN A 58 -11.81 5.30 -1.57
C ASN A 58 -13.19 4.61 -1.80
N PRO A 59 -13.54 3.60 -0.98
CA PRO A 59 -14.91 3.08 -0.87
C PRO A 59 -15.90 4.18 -0.51
N SER A 60 -17.13 4.09 -1.05
CA SER A 60 -18.25 4.87 -0.55
C SER A 60 -18.60 4.46 0.89
N ASN A 61 -19.37 5.27 1.62
CA ASN A 61 -19.80 4.94 2.98
C ASN A 61 -20.56 3.60 3.09
N GLU A 62 -21.10 3.09 1.98
CA GLU A 62 -21.88 1.85 1.90
C GLU A 62 -21.06 0.65 1.39
N SER A 63 -19.76 0.85 1.10
CA SER A 63 -18.93 -0.20 0.54
C SER A 63 -18.43 -1.17 1.62
N PHE A 64 -18.45 -2.46 1.30
CA PHE A 64 -17.70 -3.47 2.05
C PHE A 64 -16.22 -3.37 1.69
N ILE A 65 -15.35 -3.28 2.70
CA ILE A 65 -13.89 -3.17 2.51
C ILE A 65 -13.28 -4.54 2.79
N ILE A 66 -12.61 -5.12 1.79
CA ILE A 66 -11.79 -6.32 1.97
C ILE A 66 -10.33 -5.88 1.87
N HIS A 67 -9.61 -6.03 2.97
CA HIS A 67 -8.20 -5.71 3.04
C HIS A 67 -7.40 -6.84 2.40
N TYR A 68 -6.58 -6.50 1.41
CA TYR A 68 -5.59 -7.38 0.82
C TYR A 68 -4.22 -6.78 1.04
N VAL A 69 -3.29 -7.58 1.56
CA VAL A 69 -1.87 -7.25 1.46
C VAL A 69 -1.44 -7.53 0.02
N GLN A 70 -1.37 -6.49 -0.80
CA GLN A 70 -0.91 -6.62 -2.18
C GLN A 70 0.57 -7.05 -2.19
N GLY A 71 0.93 -8.07 -2.97
CA GLY A 71 2.33 -8.44 -3.24
C GLY A 71 3.04 -9.37 -2.24
N ALA A 72 2.45 -9.70 -1.07
CA ALA A 72 3.13 -10.58 -0.11
C ALA A 72 3.08 -12.08 -0.49
N TRP A 73 2.11 -12.52 -1.31
CA TRP A 73 1.77 -13.96 -1.37
C TRP A 73 2.05 -14.68 -2.70
N ALA A 74 1.95 -14.03 -3.86
CA ALA A 74 1.92 -14.78 -5.13
C ALA A 74 3.27 -14.89 -5.84
N SER A 75 4.34 -14.28 -5.31
CA SER A 75 5.45 -13.88 -6.19
C SER A 75 6.84 -13.88 -5.58
N TYR A 76 6.96 -13.94 -4.25
CA TYR A 76 8.18 -14.38 -3.57
C TYR A 76 8.37 -15.90 -3.68
N PHE A 77 7.39 -16.62 -4.24
CA PHE A 77 7.27 -18.08 -4.22
C PHE A 77 7.64 -18.75 -5.55
N ASP A 78 7.90 -17.99 -6.62
CA ASP A 78 8.20 -18.56 -7.95
C ASP A 78 9.69 -18.40 -8.31
N GLY A 79 10.52 -19.19 -7.62
CA GLY A 79 11.69 -19.87 -8.20
C GLY A 79 12.89 -19.06 -8.70
N GLY A 80 13.02 -17.76 -8.44
CA GLY A 80 14.10 -16.95 -9.03
C GLY A 80 14.84 -15.96 -8.11
N ASP A 81 14.46 -15.82 -6.84
CA ASP A 81 15.03 -14.80 -5.96
C ASP A 81 16.07 -15.33 -4.96
N GLU A 82 16.91 -14.41 -4.48
CA GLU A 82 18.00 -14.64 -3.51
C GLU A 82 17.51 -15.33 -2.23
N TRP A 83 16.24 -15.16 -1.86
CA TRP A 83 15.63 -15.68 -0.63
C TRP A 83 14.39 -16.52 -0.94
N SER A 84 14.26 -17.66 -0.26
CA SER A 84 13.05 -18.45 -0.28
C SER A 84 11.92 -17.75 0.48
N SER A 85 10.70 -18.21 0.27
CA SER A 85 9.53 -17.69 0.99
C SER A 85 9.62 -17.86 2.52
N GLU A 86 10.26 -18.92 2.99
CA GLU A 86 10.51 -19.15 4.41
C GLU A 86 11.44 -18.07 4.96
N VAL A 87 12.51 -17.74 4.24
CA VAL A 87 13.46 -16.69 4.64
C VAL A 87 12.78 -15.33 4.71
N VAL A 88 11.95 -14.99 3.72
CA VAL A 88 11.16 -13.74 3.72
C VAL A 88 10.22 -13.71 4.93
N ASN A 89 9.48 -14.78 5.21
CA ASN A 89 8.60 -14.85 6.36
C ASN A 89 9.35 -14.72 7.69
N ASP A 90 10.49 -15.40 7.82
CA ASP A 90 11.30 -15.35 9.03
C ASP A 90 11.92 -13.96 9.26
N ILE A 91 12.29 -13.26 8.20
CA ILE A 91 12.71 -11.85 8.27
C ILE A 91 11.56 -10.96 8.76
N LEU A 92 10.36 -11.10 8.18
CA LEU A 92 9.20 -10.26 8.54
C LEU A 92 8.71 -10.54 9.97
N LEU A 93 8.81 -11.79 10.42
CA LEU A 93 8.48 -12.22 11.79
C LEU A 93 9.62 -11.98 12.79
N GLY A 94 10.77 -11.44 12.35
CA GLY A 94 11.94 -11.19 13.20
C GLY A 94 12.64 -12.44 13.73
N LYS A 95 12.37 -13.62 13.14
CA LYS A 95 13.04 -14.88 13.49
C LYS A 95 14.47 -14.96 12.92
N THR A 96 14.72 -14.27 11.82
CA THR A 96 16.02 -14.21 11.16
C THR A 96 16.45 -12.76 10.98
N ILE A 97 17.72 -12.48 11.26
CA ILE A 97 18.30 -11.15 11.02
C ILE A 97 18.38 -10.93 9.51
N HIS A 98 17.78 -9.84 9.04
CA HIS A 98 17.86 -9.43 7.65
C HIS A 98 19.35 -9.27 7.23
N PRO A 99 19.82 -9.89 6.15
CA PRO A 99 21.24 -9.88 5.78
C PRO A 99 21.75 -8.49 5.36
N LYS A 100 20.82 -7.58 5.03
CA LYS A 100 21.09 -6.15 4.81
C LYS A 100 20.68 -5.26 5.99
N LYS A 101 20.70 -5.77 7.23
CA LYS A 101 20.67 -4.96 8.46
C LYS A 101 22.06 -4.98 9.12
N PRO A 102 22.48 -3.91 9.81
CA PRO A 102 23.73 -3.90 10.56
C PRO A 102 23.73 -5.01 11.61
N ARG A 103 24.73 -5.87 11.54
CA ARG A 103 25.03 -6.86 12.59
C ARG A 103 25.75 -6.19 13.75
N GLU A 104 25.87 -6.90 14.87
CA GLU A 104 26.60 -6.42 16.06
C GLU A 104 28.10 -6.22 15.78
N ASP A 105 28.65 -6.90 14.77
CA ASP A 105 30.03 -6.78 14.30
C ASP A 105 30.28 -5.55 13.38
N GLY A 106 29.24 -4.80 13.00
CA GLY A 106 29.36 -3.53 12.28
C GLY A 106 29.43 -3.62 10.75
N GLU A 107 29.20 -4.78 10.12
CA GLU A 107 29.46 -4.96 8.68
C GLU A 107 28.52 -4.20 7.71
N LEU A 108 27.42 -3.60 8.18
CA LEU A 108 26.52 -2.85 7.31
C LEU A 108 26.40 -1.37 7.69
N GLN A 109 26.92 -0.51 6.82
CA GLN A 109 26.68 0.94 6.89
C GLN A 109 25.68 1.36 5.81
N TYR A 110 24.76 2.24 6.19
CA TYR A 110 23.86 2.87 5.24
C TYR A 110 24.58 4.01 4.52
N ASN A 111 24.70 3.90 3.20
CA ASN A 111 25.33 4.94 2.37
C ASN A 111 24.34 6.01 1.90
N LYS A 112 23.04 5.78 2.10
CA LYS A 112 21.97 6.72 1.78
C LYS A 112 21.13 6.99 3.04
N PHE A 113 20.67 8.23 3.16
CA PHE A 113 19.78 8.60 4.25
C PHE A 113 18.38 8.02 4.06
N CYS A 114 17.73 8.32 2.94
CA CYS A 114 16.39 7.83 2.61
C CYS A 114 16.28 7.46 1.14
N SER A 115 15.37 6.53 0.85
CA SER A 115 14.96 6.18 -0.50
C SER A 115 13.46 6.36 -0.71
N PHE A 116 13.07 6.72 -1.93
CA PHE A 116 11.68 6.90 -2.34
C PHE A 116 11.47 6.31 -3.74
N LEU A 117 10.93 5.10 -3.80
CA LEU A 117 10.66 4.40 -5.06
C LEU A 117 9.29 4.79 -5.62
N ILE A 118 9.29 5.40 -6.81
CA ILE A 118 8.05 5.77 -7.52
C ILE A 118 8.20 5.58 -9.03
N ARG A 119 7.09 5.20 -9.68
CA ARG A 119 7.00 5.08 -11.14
C ARG A 119 6.51 6.35 -11.84
N SER A 120 6.30 7.46 -11.12
CA SER A 120 5.88 8.75 -11.70
C SER A 120 7.09 9.53 -12.23
N ASP A 121 6.89 10.27 -13.32
CA ASP A 121 7.90 11.18 -13.86
C ASP A 121 8.20 12.27 -12.81
N PRO A 122 9.46 12.44 -12.35
CA PRO A 122 9.83 13.42 -11.35
C PRO A 122 9.81 14.84 -11.88
N ASN A 123 9.75 15.03 -13.20
CA ASN A 123 9.78 16.35 -13.83
C ASN A 123 8.39 16.99 -13.95
N SER A 124 7.34 16.27 -13.58
CA SER A 124 5.99 16.83 -13.54
C SER A 124 5.12 16.11 -12.52
N LEU A 125 5.04 16.62 -11.28
CA LEU A 125 4.10 16.14 -10.26
C LEU A 125 2.66 16.27 -10.75
N VAL A 126 2.36 17.36 -11.46
CA VAL A 126 1.05 17.61 -12.07
C VAL A 126 0.66 16.49 -13.03
N SER A 127 1.60 15.95 -13.82
CA SER A 127 1.33 14.85 -14.76
C SER A 127 0.82 13.58 -14.10
N MET A 128 1.13 13.37 -12.82
CA MET A 128 0.61 12.26 -12.01
C MET A 128 -0.92 12.28 -11.99
N PHE A 129 -1.50 13.47 -11.82
CA PHE A 129 -2.95 13.71 -11.76
C PHE A 129 -3.60 13.75 -13.15
N GLN A 130 -2.83 14.07 -14.19
CA GLN A 130 -3.31 14.09 -15.58
C GLN A 130 -3.51 12.67 -16.14
N ARG A 131 -2.53 11.78 -15.92
CA ARG A 131 -2.37 10.55 -16.72
C ARG A 131 -2.61 9.25 -15.95
N LYS A 132 -2.51 9.25 -14.62
CA LYS A 132 -2.26 8.00 -13.85
C LYS A 132 -3.27 7.68 -12.74
N ASN A 133 -4.51 8.15 -12.84
CA ASN A 133 -5.62 7.80 -11.93
C ASN A 133 -5.43 8.14 -10.44
N TYR A 134 -4.39 8.89 -10.05
CA TYR A 134 -4.15 9.20 -8.64
C TYR A 134 -5.15 10.23 -8.07
N ASP A 135 -5.62 9.98 -6.86
CA ASP A 135 -6.26 10.98 -6.02
C ASP A 135 -5.27 11.92 -5.33
N ILE A 136 -5.80 13.03 -4.79
CA ILE A 136 -5.01 14.12 -4.21
C ILE A 136 -4.07 13.65 -3.10
N GLU A 137 -4.46 12.61 -2.37
CA GLU A 137 -3.71 12.01 -1.27
C GLU A 137 -2.34 11.48 -1.69
N ALA A 138 -2.18 11.12 -2.98
CA ALA A 138 -0.90 10.69 -3.51
C ALA A 138 0.16 11.81 -3.46
N ILE A 139 -0.23 13.06 -3.21
CA ILE A 139 0.70 14.18 -2.99
C ILE A 139 1.42 14.09 -1.64
N VAL A 140 0.84 13.39 -0.65
CA VAL A 140 1.37 13.29 0.71
C VAL A 140 2.81 12.80 0.71
N ARG A 141 3.11 11.73 -0.03
CA ARG A 141 4.46 11.16 -0.18
C ARG A 141 5.45 12.11 -0.84
N HIS A 142 4.99 13.01 -1.72
CA HIS A 142 5.84 13.98 -2.38
C HIS A 142 6.16 15.17 -1.47
N ILE A 143 5.16 15.65 -0.71
CA ILE A 143 5.40 16.66 0.32
C ILE A 143 6.31 16.10 1.40
N PHE A 144 6.06 14.88 1.88
CA PHE A 144 6.94 14.24 2.85
C PHE A 144 8.38 14.09 2.32
N PHE A 145 8.56 13.62 1.08
CA PHE A 145 9.89 13.55 0.44
C PHE A 145 10.57 14.92 0.40
N LYS A 146 9.86 15.99 0.02
CA LYS A 146 10.40 17.36 -0.02
C LYS A 146 10.82 17.81 1.39
N ARG A 147 9.92 17.70 2.37
CA ARG A 147 10.15 18.09 3.77
C ARG A 147 11.34 17.34 4.38
N LEU A 148 11.42 16.03 4.17
CA LEU A 148 12.53 15.23 4.70
C LEU A 148 13.85 15.55 3.99
N SER A 149 13.81 15.85 2.69
CA SER A 149 14.99 16.26 1.90
C SER A 149 15.53 17.64 2.29
N GLU A 150 14.71 18.51 2.90
CA GLU A 150 15.17 19.78 3.50
C GLU A 150 16.08 19.54 4.71
N TYR A 151 15.91 18.44 5.45
CA TYR A 151 16.81 18.06 6.56
C TYR A 151 18.08 17.36 6.05
N LYS A 152 17.92 16.30 5.23
CA LYS A 152 19.03 15.57 4.63
C LYS A 152 18.56 14.94 3.31
N PRO A 153 19.36 14.96 2.23
CA PRO A 153 18.88 14.56 0.91
C PRO A 153 18.33 13.11 0.83
N CYS A 154 17.11 12.96 0.30
CA CYS A 154 16.55 11.65 -0.07
C CYS A 154 16.84 11.28 -1.51
N SER A 155 17.11 9.99 -1.74
CA SER A 155 17.24 9.43 -3.08
C SER A 155 15.86 9.08 -3.64
N ARG A 156 15.45 9.77 -4.71
CA ARG A 156 14.28 9.35 -5.50
C ARG A 156 14.70 8.28 -6.51
N LEU A 157 14.06 7.12 -6.45
CA LEU A 157 14.34 5.98 -7.31
C LEU A 157 13.25 5.89 -8.37
N MET A 158 13.62 6.11 -9.63
CA MET A 158 12.68 6.08 -10.77
C MET A 158 12.65 4.76 -11.51
N ARG A 159 13.80 4.09 -11.53
CA ARG A 159 14.01 2.82 -12.19
C ARG A 159 14.55 1.88 -11.14
N CYS A 160 13.82 0.80 -10.97
CA CYS A 160 14.26 -0.34 -10.23
C CYS A 160 14.30 -1.46 -11.26
N ASP A 161 15.47 -2.08 -11.45
CA ASP A 161 15.59 -3.26 -12.29
C ASP A 161 14.88 -4.40 -11.56
N GLY A 162 13.57 -4.47 -11.79
CA GLY A 162 12.72 -5.28 -10.97
C GLY A 162 11.25 -5.23 -11.29
N ASN A 163 10.58 -6.35 -11.03
CA ASN A 163 9.13 -6.47 -10.99
C ASN A 163 8.66 -6.13 -9.55
N PRO A 164 7.35 -6.11 -9.24
CA PRO A 164 6.86 -5.85 -7.88
C PRO A 164 7.44 -6.76 -6.79
N TYR A 165 8.13 -7.84 -7.16
CA TYR A 165 8.56 -8.94 -6.30
C TYR A 165 9.99 -8.74 -5.80
N ASN A 166 10.84 -8.09 -6.59
CA ASN A 166 12.22 -7.78 -6.21
C ASN A 166 12.48 -6.27 -6.03
N SER A 167 11.43 -5.46 -6.03
CA SER A 167 11.56 -4.00 -5.87
C SER A 167 12.16 -3.56 -4.53
N TYR A 168 12.08 -4.42 -3.51
CA TYR A 168 12.78 -4.25 -2.23
C TYR A 168 14.31 -4.07 -2.39
N LYS A 169 14.92 -4.67 -3.42
CA LYS A 169 16.37 -4.55 -3.69
C LYS A 169 16.81 -3.11 -3.97
N CYS A 170 15.89 -2.28 -4.48
CA CYS A 170 16.19 -0.88 -4.75
C CYS A 170 16.25 -0.02 -3.48
N PHE A 171 15.74 -0.53 -2.36
CA PHE A 171 15.83 0.13 -1.07
C PHE A 171 17.16 -0.12 -0.36
N TYR A 172 17.97 -1.09 -0.81
CA TYR A 172 19.25 -1.43 -0.20
C TYR A 172 20.17 -0.21 0.00
N GLY A 173 20.80 -0.16 1.18
CA GLY A 173 21.77 0.87 1.56
C GLY A 173 21.16 2.17 2.09
N ALA A 174 19.83 2.32 2.12
CA ALA A 174 19.18 3.49 2.72
C ALA A 174 18.69 3.23 4.17
N LYS A 175 18.91 4.18 5.10
CA LYS A 175 18.45 4.06 6.50
C LYS A 175 16.93 4.01 6.60
N PHE A 176 16.26 4.84 5.78
CA PHE A 176 14.81 5.02 5.80
C PHE A 176 14.20 4.84 4.40
N HIS A 177 12.97 4.35 4.35
CA HIS A 177 12.27 4.05 3.10
C HIS A 177 10.90 4.72 3.09
N ILE A 178 10.67 5.67 2.18
CA ILE A 178 9.36 6.29 2.01
C ILE A 178 8.45 5.28 1.29
N THR A 179 7.62 4.59 2.06
CA THR A 179 6.74 3.47 1.66
C THR A 179 5.27 3.85 1.83
N MET A 180 4.94 5.07 1.44
CA MET A 180 3.61 5.64 1.59
C MET A 180 2.68 5.22 0.45
N GLU A 181 1.44 4.89 0.79
CA GLU A 181 0.36 4.57 -0.14
C GLU A 181 -0.12 5.79 -0.93
N ASN A 182 -0.94 5.53 -1.96
CA ASN A 182 -1.54 6.58 -2.78
C ASN A 182 -2.72 7.27 -2.10
N SER A 183 -3.32 6.62 -1.10
CA SER A 183 -4.53 7.10 -0.43
C SER A 183 -4.54 6.65 1.02
N GLN A 184 -5.23 7.42 1.86
CA GLN A 184 -5.55 7.11 3.24
C GLN A 184 -6.86 6.34 3.31
N LEU A 185 -6.76 5.04 3.61
CA LEU A 185 -7.93 4.19 3.75
C LEU A 185 -7.66 3.08 4.76
N ASN A 186 -8.60 2.84 5.68
CA ASN A 186 -8.48 1.76 6.66
C ASN A 186 -8.16 0.43 5.97
N GLY A 187 -7.15 -0.25 6.50
CA GLY A 187 -6.53 -1.49 6.03
C GLY A 187 -6.11 -1.49 4.55
N TYR A 188 -5.90 -0.33 3.91
CA TYR A 188 -5.21 -0.24 2.64
C TYR A 188 -3.71 -0.33 2.85
N ILE A 189 -3.19 -1.55 2.81
CA ILE A 189 -1.77 -1.85 3.00
C ILE A 189 -1.30 -2.63 1.77
N SER A 190 -0.31 -2.11 1.06
CA SER A 190 0.22 -2.69 -0.17
C SER A 190 1.65 -3.20 0.04
N GLU A 191 2.27 -3.72 -1.03
CA GLU A 191 3.64 -4.20 -1.09
C GLU A 191 4.67 -3.17 -0.60
N LYS A 192 4.32 -1.87 -0.59
CA LYS A 192 5.27 -0.79 -0.30
C LYS A 192 5.92 -0.94 1.07
N VAL A 193 5.14 -1.14 2.13
CA VAL A 193 5.69 -1.24 3.50
C VAL A 193 6.58 -2.49 3.66
N PHE A 194 6.20 -3.59 3.00
CA PHE A 194 6.97 -4.83 2.96
C PHE A 194 8.29 -4.65 2.21
N ASN A 195 8.26 -3.98 1.06
CA ASN A 195 9.46 -3.67 0.29
C ASN A 195 10.44 -2.78 1.07
N GLY A 196 9.93 -1.85 1.89
CA GLY A 196 10.78 -1.10 2.82
C GLY A 196 11.43 -2.02 3.85
N ALA A 197 10.65 -2.89 4.50
CA ALA A 197 11.19 -3.77 5.53
C ALA A 197 12.24 -4.76 4.97
N LEU A 198 11.99 -5.30 3.78
CA LEU A 198 12.90 -6.14 3.01
C LEU A 198 14.05 -5.34 2.37
N GLY A 199 13.99 -4.01 2.40
CA GLY A 199 15.09 -3.13 2.02
C GLY A 199 16.20 -3.05 3.08
N GLY A 200 15.93 -3.52 4.29
CA GLY A 200 16.88 -3.53 5.41
C GLY A 200 16.97 -2.22 6.20
N GLY A 201 16.16 -1.21 5.88
CA GLY A 201 15.98 0.02 6.66
C GLY A 201 14.60 0.13 7.30
N ILE A 202 14.28 1.30 7.84
CA ILE A 202 13.00 1.57 8.52
C ILE A 202 11.96 2.10 7.51
N PRO A 203 10.81 1.41 7.33
CA PRO A 203 9.70 1.92 6.54
C PRO A 203 9.09 3.18 7.16
N ILE A 204 8.82 4.18 6.33
CA ILE A 204 8.05 5.38 6.67
C ILE A 204 6.72 5.27 5.93
N TYR A 205 5.64 5.14 6.68
CA TYR A 205 4.35 4.71 6.17
C TYR A 205 3.27 5.78 6.33
N PHE A 206 2.41 5.90 5.32
CA PHE A 206 1.14 6.61 5.30
C PHE A 206 0.19 5.79 4.44
N GLY A 207 -1.08 5.65 4.83
CA GLY A 207 -2.04 4.83 4.12
C GLY A 207 -3.19 4.41 5.05
N ALA A 208 -3.13 3.21 5.59
CA ALA A 208 -4.07 2.71 6.59
C ALA A 208 -3.85 3.38 7.97
N PRO A 209 -4.81 4.18 8.49
CA PRO A 209 -4.70 4.72 9.85
C PRO A 209 -4.72 3.65 10.94
N ASP A 210 -5.24 2.46 10.63
CA ASP A 210 -5.35 1.27 11.47
C ASP A 210 -4.26 0.23 11.17
N ILE A 211 -3.15 0.63 10.53
CA ILE A 211 -2.03 -0.26 10.16
C ILE A 211 -1.52 -1.09 11.35
N GLY A 212 -1.58 -0.58 12.58
CA GLY A 212 -1.22 -1.31 13.80
C GLY A 212 -1.97 -2.62 14.04
N SER A 213 -3.12 -2.84 13.37
CA SER A 213 -3.84 -4.12 13.41
C SER A 213 -3.20 -5.21 12.55
N PHE A 214 -2.23 -4.84 11.70
CA PHE A 214 -1.65 -5.67 10.65
C PHE A 214 -0.12 -5.73 10.73
N ILE A 215 0.50 -4.59 11.05
CA ILE A 215 1.95 -4.38 11.11
C ILE A 215 2.30 -3.86 12.50
N ASN A 216 3.44 -4.27 13.02
CA ASN A 216 3.96 -3.76 14.28
C ASN A 216 4.36 -2.29 14.13
N GLU A 217 3.62 -1.36 14.76
CA GLU A 217 3.95 0.07 14.65
C GLU A 217 5.31 0.42 15.27
N LYS A 218 5.87 -0.45 16.12
CA LYS A 218 7.22 -0.26 16.67
C LYS A 218 8.33 -0.47 15.64
N SER A 219 8.06 -1.13 14.52
CA SER A 219 9.06 -1.41 13.47
C SER A 219 9.02 -0.41 12.30
N ILE A 220 8.14 0.61 12.36
CA ILE A 220 7.94 1.59 11.29
C ILE A 220 7.85 3.00 11.86
N VAL A 221 7.98 4.01 10.99
CA VAL A 221 7.54 5.37 11.30
C VAL A 221 6.16 5.57 10.66
N HIS A 222 5.10 5.53 11.46
CA HIS A 222 3.72 5.70 11.00
C HIS A 222 3.30 7.18 11.00
N CYS A 223 3.04 7.72 9.80
CA CYS A 223 2.53 9.07 9.57
C CYS A 223 1.01 9.08 9.47
N ASN A 224 0.37 9.32 10.62
CA ASN A 224 -1.08 9.43 10.70
C ASN A 224 -1.52 10.88 10.48
N ILE A 225 -2.15 11.14 9.34
CA ILE A 225 -2.69 12.47 8.98
C ILE A 225 -4.17 12.51 9.35
N ASN A 226 -4.63 13.64 9.88
CA ASN A 226 -6.04 13.78 10.22
C ASN A 226 -6.93 13.62 8.98
N ARG A 227 -7.90 12.70 9.06
CA ARG A 227 -8.83 12.43 7.96
C ARG A 227 -9.64 13.66 7.53
N THR A 228 -9.88 14.62 8.42
CA THR A 228 -10.54 15.89 8.07
C THR A 228 -9.70 16.71 7.11
N VAL A 229 -8.37 16.77 7.30
CA VAL A 229 -7.44 17.44 6.37
C VAL A 229 -7.48 16.76 5.01
N ILE A 230 -7.43 15.42 4.98
CA ILE A 230 -7.55 14.66 3.73
C ILE A 230 -8.87 14.95 3.01
N LYS A 231 -10.00 14.96 3.72
CA LYS A 231 -11.32 15.28 3.16
C LYS A 231 -11.39 16.70 2.59
N GLU A 232 -10.76 17.66 3.26
CA GLU A 232 -10.68 19.04 2.78
C GLU A 232 -9.83 19.14 1.51
N MET A 233 -8.69 18.46 1.44
CA MET A 233 -7.89 18.39 0.21
C MET A 233 -8.67 17.74 -0.94
N GLN A 234 -9.45 16.69 -0.66
CA GLN A 234 -10.32 16.02 -1.65
C GLN A 234 -11.39 16.97 -2.21
N TYR A 235 -11.92 17.89 -1.40
CA TYR A 235 -12.86 18.90 -1.88
C TYR A 235 -12.26 19.74 -3.01
N TYR A 236 -10.98 20.10 -2.92
CA TYR A 236 -10.29 20.89 -3.94
C TYR A 236 -9.81 20.10 -5.17
N TYR A 237 -9.96 18.78 -5.15
CA TYR A 237 -9.68 17.91 -6.29
C TYR A 237 -10.76 16.82 -6.40
N PRO A 238 -12.00 17.21 -6.74
CA PRO A 238 -13.14 16.32 -6.66
C PRO A 238 -13.06 15.21 -7.71
N ARG A 239 -13.63 14.04 -7.37
CA ARG A 239 -13.74 12.90 -8.27
C ARG A 239 -14.90 13.07 -9.26
N VAL A 240 -14.69 13.96 -10.22
CA VAL A 240 -15.60 14.17 -11.36
C VAL A 240 -15.07 13.45 -12.61
N THR A 241 -15.83 13.54 -13.70
CA THR A 241 -15.38 13.07 -15.02
C THR A 241 -14.05 13.71 -15.39
N LYS A 242 -13.15 12.93 -15.97
CA LYS A 242 -11.82 13.42 -16.33
C LYS A 242 -11.91 14.39 -17.51
N PRO A 243 -11.01 15.40 -17.58
CA PRO A 243 -9.96 15.73 -16.61
C PRO A 243 -10.53 16.32 -15.30
N ARG A 244 -9.93 15.98 -14.15
CA ARG A 244 -10.37 16.49 -12.85
C ARG A 244 -9.82 17.90 -12.61
N PRO A 245 -10.65 18.90 -12.28
CA PRO A 245 -10.19 20.26 -12.03
C PRO A 245 -9.57 20.37 -10.63
N PHE A 246 -8.56 21.23 -10.50
CA PHE A 246 -8.05 21.69 -9.21
C PHE A 246 -8.78 22.97 -8.80
N LEU A 247 -9.70 22.89 -7.85
CA LEU A 247 -10.60 24.00 -7.49
C LEU A 247 -9.91 25.12 -6.68
N PHE A 248 -8.70 24.89 -6.16
CA PHE A 248 -7.96 25.90 -5.41
C PHE A 248 -7.31 26.97 -6.31
N ASN A 249 -7.20 26.71 -7.62
CA ASN A 249 -6.63 27.65 -8.57
C ASN A 249 -7.75 28.27 -9.43
N ARG A 250 -8.05 29.57 -9.24
CA ARG A 250 -9.14 30.23 -10.02
C ARG A 250 -8.85 30.29 -11.53
N SER A 251 -7.58 30.21 -11.93
CA SER A 251 -7.19 30.22 -13.34
C SER A 251 -7.46 28.87 -14.01
N SER A 252 -7.33 27.75 -13.27
CA SER A 252 -7.63 26.41 -13.78
C SER A 252 -9.11 26.24 -14.16
N LEU A 253 -10.00 26.90 -13.40
CA LEU A 253 -11.45 26.92 -13.64
C LEU A 253 -11.84 27.59 -14.96
N LYS A 254 -10.99 28.47 -15.50
CA LYS A 254 -11.27 29.24 -16.72
C LYS A 254 -10.68 28.60 -17.99
N THR A 255 -9.64 27.78 -17.87
CA THR A 255 -8.86 27.29 -19.02
C THR A 255 -8.70 25.77 -19.09
N ASN A 256 -9.28 25.02 -18.14
CA ASN A 256 -9.07 23.57 -18.00
C ASN A 256 -7.58 23.19 -17.82
N MET A 257 -6.78 24.15 -17.36
CA MET A 257 -5.33 24.06 -17.29
C MET A 257 -4.92 23.74 -15.85
N TYR A 258 -4.17 22.65 -15.69
CA TYR A 258 -3.63 22.21 -14.41
C TYR A 258 -2.76 23.32 -13.75
N PRO A 259 -2.68 23.39 -12.41
CA PRO A 259 -1.87 24.40 -11.73
C PRO A 259 -0.39 24.28 -12.11
N ALA A 260 0.39 25.34 -11.90
CA ALA A 260 1.83 25.23 -11.96
C ALA A 260 2.32 24.26 -10.87
N GLU A 261 3.47 23.60 -11.10
CA GLU A 261 3.98 22.60 -10.16
C GLU A 261 4.24 23.19 -8.77
N GLN A 262 4.83 24.39 -8.72
CA GLN A 262 5.11 25.07 -7.47
C GLN A 262 3.83 25.47 -6.72
N ASP A 263 2.80 25.96 -7.43
CA ASP A 263 1.51 26.29 -6.82
C ASP A 263 0.86 25.07 -6.16
N LEU A 264 0.94 23.90 -6.81
CA LEU A 264 0.41 22.65 -6.27
C LEU A 264 1.20 22.18 -5.04
N LEU A 265 2.53 22.31 -5.08
CA LEU A 265 3.40 21.96 -3.95
C LEU A 265 3.14 22.88 -2.75
N ASP A 266 3.09 24.20 -2.96
CA ASP A 266 2.88 25.19 -1.90
C ASP A 266 1.49 25.06 -1.28
N TRP A 267 0.46 24.86 -2.12
CA TRP A 267 -0.89 24.58 -1.65
C TRP A 267 -0.95 23.32 -0.78
N ALA A 268 -0.37 22.20 -1.25
CA ALA A 268 -0.39 20.95 -0.51
C ALA A 268 0.47 21.00 0.76
N ASP A 269 1.61 21.68 0.72
CA ASP A 269 2.48 21.90 1.88
C ASP A 269 1.75 22.71 2.97
N GLY A 270 0.94 23.69 2.61
CA GLY A 270 0.11 24.46 3.55
C GLY A 270 -0.83 23.59 4.40
N TYR A 271 -1.39 22.52 3.82
CA TYR A 271 -2.21 21.54 4.56
C TYR A 271 -1.37 20.54 5.33
N LEU A 272 -0.33 20.00 4.69
CA LEU A 272 0.33 18.78 5.13
C LEU A 272 1.54 19.03 6.04
N ARG A 273 2.12 20.23 6.03
CA ARG A 273 3.34 20.53 6.80
C ARG A 273 3.17 20.23 8.28
N LYS A 274 2.09 20.72 8.90
CA LYS A 274 1.81 20.49 10.33
C LYS A 274 1.51 19.03 10.63
N GLU A 275 0.76 18.37 9.75
CA GLU A 275 0.36 16.96 9.91
C GLU A 275 1.55 16.00 9.78
N LEU A 276 2.52 16.32 8.91
CA LEU A 276 3.69 15.49 8.66
C LEU A 276 4.85 15.77 9.63
N GLU A 277 4.86 16.94 10.30
CA GLU A 277 5.96 17.37 11.17
C GLU A 277 6.31 16.34 12.27
N PRO A 278 5.35 15.74 13.00
CA PRO A 278 5.67 14.72 14.01
C PRO A 278 6.44 13.54 13.40
N CYS A 279 6.08 13.17 12.18
CA CYS A 279 6.72 12.10 11.45
C CYS A 279 8.14 12.46 10.99
N VAL A 280 8.32 13.67 10.47
CA VAL A 280 9.64 14.21 10.10
C VAL A 280 10.55 14.25 11.34
N GLN A 281 10.05 14.74 12.47
CA GLN A 281 10.83 14.79 13.72
C GLN A 281 11.20 13.40 14.22
N ARG A 282 10.30 12.41 14.13
CA ARG A 282 10.64 11.03 14.49
C ARG A 282 11.76 10.47 13.62
N VAL A 283 11.77 10.74 12.31
CA VAL A 283 12.88 10.31 11.43
C VAL A 283 14.19 11.02 11.80
N ILE A 284 14.14 12.32 12.10
CA ILE A 284 15.33 13.10 12.52
C ILE A 284 15.88 12.56 13.84
N GLU A 285 15.02 12.25 14.81
CA GLU A 285 15.41 11.65 16.09
C GLU A 285 16.13 10.31 15.87
N LEU A 286 15.54 9.42 15.08
CA LEU A 286 16.14 8.12 14.75
C LEU A 286 17.45 8.28 13.95
N ASP A 287 17.56 9.28 13.09
CA ASP A 287 18.81 9.52 12.37
C ASP A 287 19.96 9.94 13.29
N LYS A 288 19.64 10.71 14.34
CA LYS A 288 20.60 11.23 15.32
C LYS A 288 20.90 10.26 16.46
N ASN A 289 20.01 9.32 16.74
CA ASN A 289 20.14 8.37 17.84
C ASN A 289 20.23 6.93 17.32
N GLU A 290 21.45 6.43 17.17
CA GLU A 290 21.74 5.08 16.68
C GLU A 290 21.11 3.98 17.55
N SER A 291 21.02 4.17 18.87
CA SER A 291 20.38 3.19 19.76
C SER A 291 18.88 3.09 19.49
N ALA A 292 18.19 4.23 19.41
CA ALA A 292 16.76 4.28 19.11
C ALA A 292 16.46 3.76 17.70
N PHE A 293 17.33 4.07 16.73
CA PHE A 293 17.25 3.51 15.38
C PHE A 293 17.33 1.98 15.39
N ARG A 294 18.32 1.41 16.10
CA ARG A 294 18.49 -0.04 16.21
C ARG A 294 17.34 -0.72 16.94
N GLU A 295 16.73 -0.06 17.91
CA GLU A 295 15.53 -0.56 18.59
C GLU A 295 14.37 -0.77 17.60
N VAL A 296 14.01 0.28 16.85
CA VAL A 296 12.97 0.20 15.80
C VAL A 296 13.33 -0.82 14.73
N LEU A 297 14.60 -0.87 14.32
CA LEU A 297 15.05 -1.76 13.26
C LEU A 297 14.98 -3.25 13.64
N ARG A 298 15.10 -3.58 14.94
CA ARG A 298 15.05 -4.98 15.44
C ARG A 298 13.63 -5.50 15.61
N GLU A 299 12.66 -4.62 15.76
CA GLU A 299 11.26 -5.00 15.91
C GLU A 299 10.78 -5.81 14.69
N PRO A 300 10.06 -6.93 14.90
CA PRO A 300 9.48 -7.69 13.80
C PRO A 300 8.43 -6.84 13.10
N LEU A 301 8.40 -6.86 11.76
CA LEU A 301 7.36 -6.14 11.00
C LEU A 301 5.98 -6.74 11.30
N ILE A 302 5.91 -8.06 11.46
CA ILE A 302 4.68 -8.79 11.68
C ILE A 302 4.74 -9.54 13.00
N THR A 303 3.75 -9.31 13.84
CA THR A 303 3.56 -10.01 15.12
C THR A 303 2.48 -11.10 15.04
N ASN A 304 1.62 -11.04 14.01
CA ASN A 304 0.58 -12.03 13.75
C ASN A 304 0.88 -12.82 12.46
N PRO A 305 1.31 -14.09 12.55
CA PRO A 305 1.62 -14.93 11.39
C PRO A 305 0.48 -15.09 10.38
N ASP A 306 -0.79 -14.91 10.80
CA ASP A 306 -1.94 -14.98 9.89
C ASP A 306 -1.89 -13.91 8.78
N VAL A 307 -1.17 -12.79 9.01
CA VAL A 307 -1.00 -11.70 8.06
C VAL A 307 -0.16 -12.14 6.86
N VAL A 308 0.91 -12.91 7.08
CA VAL A 308 1.78 -13.43 6.01
C VAL A 308 1.27 -14.72 5.37
N ASN A 309 0.48 -15.52 6.09
CA ASN A 309 0.02 -16.83 5.61
C ASN A 309 -1.15 -16.77 4.61
N GLY A 310 -1.51 -15.59 4.08
CA GLY A 310 -2.63 -15.46 3.13
C GLY A 310 -4.00 -15.77 3.76
N MET A 311 -4.07 -15.96 5.08
CA MET A 311 -5.31 -16.12 5.84
C MET A 311 -5.97 -14.78 6.18
N TYR A 312 -5.28 -13.67 5.94
CA TYR A 312 -5.83 -12.32 6.15
C TYR A 312 -7.03 -11.98 5.24
N PRO A 313 -6.98 -12.27 3.91
CA PRO A 313 -8.17 -12.25 3.06
C PRO A 313 -9.36 -13.04 3.65
N LEU A 314 -9.10 -14.15 4.35
CA LEU A 314 -10.14 -14.96 4.98
C LEU A 314 -10.81 -14.26 6.17
N ARG A 315 -10.13 -13.33 6.86
CA ARG A 315 -10.77 -12.52 7.91
C ARG A 315 -11.76 -11.51 7.33
N GLY A 316 -11.39 -10.84 6.23
CA GLY A 316 -12.30 -9.96 5.49
C GLY A 316 -13.52 -10.71 4.95
N ILE A 317 -13.29 -11.87 4.34
CA ILE A 317 -14.36 -12.76 3.83
C ILE A 317 -15.22 -13.31 4.97
N LYS A 318 -14.62 -13.69 6.12
CA LYS A 318 -15.34 -14.19 7.30
C LYS A 318 -16.21 -13.09 7.93
N LEU A 319 -15.72 -11.85 8.00
CA LEU A 319 -16.50 -10.70 8.45
C LEU A 319 -17.69 -10.43 7.52
N VAL A 320 -17.47 -10.47 6.20
CA VAL A 320 -18.55 -10.36 5.20
C VAL A 320 -19.57 -11.50 5.35
N TYR A 321 -19.13 -12.75 5.50
CA TYR A 321 -20.00 -13.90 5.74
C TYR A 321 -20.86 -13.71 7.00
N HIS A 322 -20.28 -13.24 8.11
CA HIS A 322 -21.02 -12.97 9.35
C HIS A 322 -22.02 -11.82 9.19
N ALA A 323 -21.66 -10.75 8.46
CA ALA A 323 -22.55 -9.64 8.17
C ALA A 323 -23.75 -10.09 7.32
N LEU A 324 -23.51 -10.86 6.25
CA LEU A 324 -24.55 -11.43 5.39
C LEU A 324 -25.48 -12.38 6.16
N LYS A 325 -24.93 -13.23 7.03
CA LYS A 325 -25.72 -14.13 7.90
C LYS A 325 -26.55 -13.38 8.93
N LYS A 326 -26.10 -12.20 9.38
CA LYS A 326 -26.88 -11.32 10.26
C LYS A 326 -28.01 -10.64 9.48
N TRP A 327 -27.74 -10.22 8.25
CA TRP A 327 -28.72 -9.61 7.35
C TRP A 327 -29.82 -10.60 6.96
N SER A 328 -29.47 -11.86 6.67
CA SER A 328 -30.42 -12.93 6.35
C SER A 328 -31.29 -13.39 7.54
N ARG A 329 -31.03 -12.90 8.76
CA ARG A 329 -31.85 -13.15 9.95
C ARG A 329 -32.74 -11.97 10.32
N LEU A 330 -32.55 -10.83 9.64
CA LEU A 330 -33.32 -9.60 9.81
C LEU A 330 -34.36 -9.39 8.70
N MET A 331 -34.25 -10.17 7.61
CA MET A 331 -35.33 -10.47 6.67
C MET A 331 -35.99 -11.78 7.12
#